data_AF-A0A3N5B825-F1
#
_entry.id   AF-A0A3N5B825-F1
#
_cell.length_a   1.000
_cell.length_b   1.000
_cell.length_c   1.000
_cell.angle_alpha   90.00
_cell.angle_beta   90.00
_cell.angle_gamma   90.00
#
_symmetry.space_group_name_H-M   'P 1'
#
loop_
_entity.id
_entity.type
_entity.pdbx_description
1 polymer ?
#
loop_
_entity_poly.entity_id
_entity_poly.type
_entity_poly.pdbx_seq_one_letter_code
_entity_poly.pdbx_strand_id
1 'polypeptide(L)'
;MTEATTAKKTAGKRPARAADPLAAILTEVRNQARTVGDLPSNLVGGHLPSRGADSYRMRADDWEAINEAREDAGTLGVDGLAVQTAFAAFGGRTLDEIRSGLVRLASLAVAAISQIDRGPK
;
A
#
# COMPACT_ATOMS: atom_id res chain seq x y z
N MET A 1 64.62 -28.73 -12.53
CA MET A 1 63.87 -27.61 -11.95
C MET A 1 62.44 -27.72 -12.42
N THR A 2 61.51 -27.98 -11.50
CA THR A 2 60.08 -28.20 -11.77
C THR A 2 59.35 -26.89 -11.53
N GLU A 3 58.82 -26.27 -12.60
CA GLU A 3 57.92 -25.12 -12.48
C GLU A 3 56.49 -25.61 -12.25
N ALA A 4 55.94 -25.30 -11.08
CA ALA A 4 54.54 -25.49 -10.76
C ALA A 4 53.76 -24.23 -11.16
N THR A 5 52.97 -24.31 -12.23
CA THR A 5 52.07 -23.23 -12.62
C THR A 5 50.79 -23.30 -11.78
N THR A 6 50.62 -22.38 -10.83
CA THR A 6 49.46 -22.30 -9.95
C THR A 6 48.26 -21.72 -10.71
N ALA A 7 47.26 -22.56 -10.99
CA ALA A 7 46.01 -22.14 -11.62
C ALA A 7 45.18 -21.25 -10.66
N LYS A 8 44.98 -19.99 -11.05
CA LYS A 8 44.19 -19.01 -10.31
C LYS A 8 42.69 -19.33 -10.48
N LYS A 9 42.08 -19.87 -9.44
CA LYS A 9 40.66 -20.22 -9.38
C LYS A 9 39.81 -18.93 -9.45
N THR A 10 39.11 -18.72 -10.55
CA THR A 10 38.15 -17.61 -10.71
C THR A 10 36.94 -17.85 -9.80
N ALA A 11 36.68 -16.91 -8.91
CA ALA A 11 35.51 -16.92 -8.05
C ALA A 11 34.25 -16.82 -8.92
N GLY A 12 33.41 -17.86 -8.92
CA GLY A 12 32.15 -17.87 -9.65
C GLY A 12 31.24 -16.75 -9.17
N LYS A 13 30.83 -15.87 -10.09
CA LYS A 13 29.79 -14.87 -9.82
C LYS A 13 28.52 -15.60 -9.40
N ARG A 14 28.11 -15.40 -8.15
CA ARG A 14 26.84 -15.88 -7.61
C ARG A 14 25.72 -15.26 -8.46
N PRO A 15 24.74 -16.05 -8.94
CA PRO A 15 23.64 -15.51 -9.74
C PRO A 15 22.93 -14.41 -8.95
N ALA A 16 22.67 -13.28 -9.62
CA ALA A 16 21.94 -12.17 -9.03
C ALA A 16 20.59 -12.71 -8.54
N ARG A 17 20.32 -12.55 -7.24
CA ARG A 17 19.04 -12.93 -6.65
C ARG A 17 17.98 -12.08 -7.34
N ALA A 18 16.98 -12.73 -7.96
CA ALA A 18 15.87 -12.02 -8.57
C ALA A 18 15.30 -11.02 -7.55
N ALA A 19 15.16 -9.75 -7.96
CA ALA A 19 14.64 -8.72 -7.07
C ALA A 19 13.25 -9.12 -6.59
N ASP A 20 13.01 -9.01 -5.29
CA ASP A 20 11.70 -9.26 -4.69
C ASP A 20 10.71 -8.22 -5.24
N PRO A 21 9.64 -8.64 -5.95
CA PRO A 21 8.65 -7.71 -6.51
C PRO A 21 8.02 -6.81 -5.45
N LEU A 22 7.81 -7.31 -4.23
CA LEU A 22 7.29 -6.50 -3.13
C LEU A 22 8.28 -5.39 -2.73
N ALA A 23 9.58 -5.70 -2.71
CA ALA A 23 10.61 -4.73 -2.38
C ALA A 23 10.70 -3.59 -3.43
N ALA A 24 10.41 -3.90 -4.70
CA ALA A 24 10.30 -2.88 -5.75
C ALA A 24 9.12 -1.93 -5.50
N ILE A 25 7.93 -2.47 -5.26
CA ILE A 25 6.72 -1.68 -4.95
C ILE A 25 6.96 -0.80 -3.71
N LEU A 26 7.51 -1.35 -2.63
CA LEU A 26 7.78 -0.59 -1.40
C LEU A 26 8.82 0.51 -1.61
N THR A 27 9.77 0.33 -2.53
CA THR A 27 10.74 1.36 -2.88
C THR A 27 10.07 2.50 -3.64
N GLU A 28 9.16 2.19 -4.57
CA GLU A 28 8.36 3.18 -5.28
C GLU A 28 7.47 3.98 -4.32
N VAL A 29 6.73 3.28 -3.44
CA VAL A 29 5.88 3.91 -2.41
C VAL A 29 6.72 4.84 -1.51
N ARG A 30 7.91 4.40 -1.08
CA ARG A 30 8.81 5.23 -0.27
C ARG A 30 9.22 6.51 -0.99
N ASN A 31 9.51 6.43 -2.29
CA ASN A 31 9.90 7.60 -3.08
C ASN A 31 8.73 8.58 -3.20
N GLN A 32 7.51 8.09 -3.47
CA GLN A 32 6.31 8.93 -3.53
C GLN A 32 5.98 9.57 -2.18
N ALA A 33 6.09 8.80 -1.08
CA ALA A 33 5.81 9.30 0.27
C ALA A 33 6.72 10.48 0.67
N ARG A 34 7.97 10.51 0.20
CA ARG A 34 8.87 11.65 0.43
C ARG A 34 8.36 12.93 -0.22
N THR A 35 7.81 12.85 -1.43
CA THR A 35 7.24 14.00 -2.14
C THR A 35 5.94 14.48 -1.51
N VAL A 36 5.11 13.57 -1.00
CA VAL A 36 3.83 13.90 -0.35
C VAL A 36 4.03 14.42 1.07
N GLY A 37 5.10 13.99 1.75
CA GLY A 37 5.41 14.37 3.13
C GLY A 37 5.64 15.87 3.36
N ASP A 38 5.84 16.64 2.29
CA ASP A 38 6.00 18.09 2.33
C ASP A 38 4.65 18.84 2.38
N LEU A 39 3.52 18.15 2.23
CA LEU A 39 2.19 18.75 2.33
C LEU A 39 1.78 19.02 3.79
N PRO A 40 0.96 20.05 4.06
CA PRO A 40 0.44 20.32 5.40
C PRO A 40 -0.27 19.10 5.99
N SER A 41 0.08 18.73 7.22
CA SER A 41 -0.42 17.55 7.94
C SER A 41 -1.85 17.68 8.46
N ASN A 42 -2.68 18.54 7.86
CA ASN A 42 -4.09 18.66 8.20
C ASN A 42 -4.82 17.40 7.72
N LEU A 43 -4.65 16.31 8.47
CA LEU A 43 -5.00 14.95 8.08
C LEU A 43 -6.50 14.78 7.78
N VAL A 44 -7.36 15.61 8.37
CA VAL A 44 -8.83 15.52 8.22
C VAL A 44 -9.47 16.91 8.30
N GLY A 45 -10.35 17.23 7.34
CA GLY A 45 -11.32 18.33 7.43
C GLY A 45 -10.77 19.77 7.34
N GLY A 46 -9.47 19.96 7.08
CA GLY A 46 -8.87 21.28 6.87
C GLY A 46 -9.15 22.25 8.03
N HIS A 47 -9.99 23.26 7.79
CA HIS A 47 -10.34 24.26 8.79
C HIS A 47 -11.45 23.82 9.79
N LEU A 48 -12.11 22.68 9.57
CA LEU A 48 -13.12 22.08 10.47
C LEU A 48 -12.95 20.54 10.57
N PRO A 49 -11.96 20.07 11.34
CA PRO A 49 -11.60 18.65 11.41
C PRO A 49 -12.72 17.71 11.86
N SER A 50 -13.54 18.14 12.83
CA SER A 50 -14.64 17.33 13.38
C SER A 50 -15.78 17.11 12.39
N ARG A 51 -16.22 18.16 11.67
CA ARG A 51 -17.25 18.02 10.62
C ARG A 51 -16.76 17.20 9.42
N GLY A 52 -15.46 17.31 9.12
CA GLY A 52 -14.81 16.47 8.12
C GLY A 52 -14.87 14.99 8.49
N ALA A 53 -14.48 14.65 9.72
CA ALA A 53 -14.50 13.28 10.23
C ALA A 53 -15.91 12.64 10.18
N ASP A 54 -16.95 13.38 10.55
CA ASP A 54 -18.33 12.90 10.50
C ASP A 54 -18.78 12.57 9.08
N SER A 55 -18.40 13.43 8.13
CA SER A 55 -18.71 13.22 6.71
C SER A 55 -17.98 12.00 6.16
N TYR A 56 -16.72 11.78 6.56
CA TYR A 56 -15.97 10.59 6.18
C TYR A 56 -16.56 9.32 6.77
N ARG A 57 -17.05 9.35 8.02
CA ARG A 57 -17.73 8.18 8.63
C ARG A 57 -19.00 7.80 7.85
N MET A 58 -19.86 8.76 7.55
CA MET A 58 -21.07 8.50 6.76
C MET A 58 -20.74 7.91 5.37
N ARG A 59 -19.67 8.39 4.72
CA ARG A 59 -19.19 7.82 3.45
C ARG A 59 -18.59 6.42 3.61
N ALA A 60 -17.98 6.12 4.75
CA ALA A 60 -17.48 4.78 5.04
C ALA A 60 -18.66 3.79 5.14
N ASP A 61 -19.74 4.19 5.83
CA ASP A 61 -20.96 3.40 5.97
C ASP A 61 -21.64 3.17 4.61
N ASP A 62 -21.71 4.20 3.74
CA ASP A 62 -22.20 4.07 2.36
C ASP A 62 -21.42 2.98 1.59
N TRP A 63 -20.08 3.00 1.72
CA TRP A 63 -19.21 2.06 1.01
C TRP A 63 -19.18 0.67 1.63
N GLU A 64 -19.45 0.55 2.94
CA GLU A 64 -19.67 -0.73 3.60
C GLU A 64 -20.87 -1.44 2.97
N ALA A 65 -22.03 -0.77 2.88
CA ALA A 65 -23.22 -1.33 2.25
C ALA A 65 -23.00 -1.70 0.76
N ILE A 66 -22.24 -0.88 0.01
CA ILE A 66 -21.86 -1.21 -1.38
C ILE A 66 -20.98 -2.45 -1.44
N ASN A 67 -20.00 -2.57 -0.54
CA ASN A 67 -19.08 -3.70 -0.52
C ASN A 67 -19.76 -5.00 -0.07
N GLU A 68 -20.70 -4.94 0.88
CA GLU A 68 -21.56 -6.08 1.24
C GLU A 68 -22.33 -6.58 0.02
N ALA A 69 -22.98 -5.68 -0.72
CA ALA A 69 -23.69 -6.06 -1.95
C ALA A 69 -22.76 -6.64 -3.03
N ARG A 70 -21.52 -6.13 -3.15
CA ARG A 70 -20.51 -6.68 -4.06
C ARG A 70 -20.03 -8.05 -3.61
N GLU A 71 -19.88 -8.28 -2.31
CA GLU A 71 -19.49 -9.56 -1.73
C GLU A 71 -20.56 -10.61 -2.01
N ASP A 72 -21.83 -10.30 -1.76
CA ASP A 72 -22.97 -11.15 -2.08
C ASP A 72 -23.03 -11.50 -3.59
N ALA A 73 -22.66 -10.53 -4.45
CA ALA A 73 -22.59 -10.72 -5.89
C ALA A 73 -21.29 -11.40 -6.37
N GLY A 74 -20.33 -11.71 -5.48
CA GLY A 74 -19.03 -12.30 -5.84
C GLY A 74 -18.11 -11.36 -6.63
N THR A 75 -18.33 -10.05 -6.52
CA THR A 75 -17.62 -8.98 -7.24
C THR A 75 -16.84 -8.05 -6.31
N LEU A 76 -16.68 -8.40 -5.04
CA LEU A 76 -15.87 -7.64 -4.10
C LEU A 76 -14.41 -7.56 -4.57
N GLY A 77 -13.89 -6.34 -4.63
CA GLY A 77 -12.57 -6.04 -5.14
C GLY A 77 -11.75 -5.17 -4.18
N VAL A 78 -10.43 -5.15 -4.43
CA VAL A 78 -9.49 -4.31 -3.68
C VAL A 78 -9.81 -2.82 -3.83
N ASP A 79 -10.41 -2.42 -4.95
CA ASP A 79 -10.87 -1.06 -5.23
C ASP A 79 -11.94 -0.61 -4.21
N GLY A 80 -13.02 -1.37 -4.05
CA GLY A 80 -14.11 -1.04 -3.14
C GLY A 80 -13.64 -1.04 -1.68
N LEU A 81 -12.81 -2.01 -1.32
CA LEU A 81 -12.20 -2.08 0.02
C LEU A 81 -11.28 -0.90 0.29
N ALA A 82 -10.50 -0.44 -0.71
CA ALA A 82 -9.62 0.71 -0.55
C ALA A 82 -10.42 1.99 -0.32
N VAL A 83 -11.53 2.19 -1.04
CA VAL A 83 -12.37 3.38 -0.86
C VAL A 83 -13.04 3.39 0.51
N GLN A 84 -13.65 2.27 0.93
CA GLN A 84 -14.22 2.13 2.27
C GLN A 84 -13.16 2.39 3.34
N THR A 85 -11.99 1.77 3.21
CA THR A 85 -10.90 1.90 4.18
C THR A 85 -10.37 3.33 4.26
N ALA A 86 -10.28 4.05 3.14
CA ALA A 86 -9.87 5.44 3.13
C ALA A 86 -10.85 6.31 3.92
N PHE A 87 -12.15 6.17 3.66
CA PHE A 87 -13.17 6.91 4.39
C PHE A 87 -13.20 6.56 5.88
N ALA A 88 -13.12 5.28 6.23
CA ALA A 88 -13.04 4.83 7.62
C ALA A 88 -11.80 5.38 8.34
N ALA A 89 -10.64 5.38 7.68
CA ALA A 89 -9.40 5.91 8.24
C ALA A 89 -9.51 7.40 8.57
N PHE A 90 -10.01 8.22 7.64
CA PHE A 90 -10.18 9.66 7.86
C PHE A 90 -11.38 10.02 8.75
N GLY A 91 -12.29 9.07 8.98
CA GLY A 91 -13.37 9.17 9.96
C GLY A 91 -12.97 8.76 11.39
N GLY A 92 -11.74 8.31 11.61
CA GLY A 92 -11.24 7.85 12.91
C GLY A 92 -11.31 8.93 14.00
N ARG A 93 -11.62 8.51 15.23
CA ARG A 93 -11.77 9.39 16.40
C ARG A 93 -10.45 9.63 17.12
N THR A 94 -9.47 8.76 16.89
CA THR A 94 -8.14 8.83 17.51
C THR A 94 -7.05 8.73 16.46
N LEU A 95 -5.86 9.25 16.77
CA LEU A 95 -4.70 9.14 15.87
C LEU A 95 -4.31 7.67 15.61
N ASP A 96 -4.52 6.78 16.59
CA ASP A 96 -4.24 5.36 16.44
C ASP A 96 -5.21 4.68 15.47
N GLU A 97 -6.51 5.02 15.54
CA GLU A 97 -7.52 4.56 14.56
C GLU A 97 -7.17 5.04 13.16
N ILE A 98 -6.88 6.34 13.01
CA ILE A 98 -6.50 6.93 11.72
C ILE A 98 -5.25 6.23 11.18
N ARG A 99 -4.20 6.09 11.99
CA ARG A 99 -2.95 5.45 11.59
C ARG A 99 -3.18 3.99 11.18
N SER A 100 -3.94 3.24 11.96
CA SER A 100 -4.27 1.84 11.66
C SER A 100 -5.01 1.71 10.32
N GLY A 101 -6.01 2.58 10.10
CA GLY A 101 -6.74 2.65 8.84
C GLY A 101 -5.84 3.00 7.65
N LEU A 102 -4.93 3.97 7.79
CA LEU A 102 -3.97 4.34 6.76
C LEU A 102 -2.99 3.20 6.42
N VAL A 103 -2.55 2.42 7.42
CA VAL A 103 -1.73 1.23 7.20
C VAL A 103 -2.52 0.18 6.40
N ARG A 104 -3.79 -0.05 6.75
CA ARG A 104 -4.66 -0.96 6.00
C ARG A 104 -4.85 -0.47 4.56
N LEU A 105 -5.09 0.82 4.35
CA LEU A 105 -5.19 1.42 3.02
C LEU A 105 -3.90 1.21 2.21
N ALA A 106 -2.74 1.44 2.80
CA ALA A 106 -1.46 1.21 2.16
C ALA A 106 -1.28 -0.27 1.75
N SER A 107 -1.71 -1.21 2.60
CA SER A 107 -1.66 -2.64 2.27
C SER A 107 -2.55 -3.02 1.08
N LEU A 108 -3.74 -2.42 0.98
CA LEU A 108 -4.66 -2.63 -0.15
C LEU A 108 -4.08 -2.05 -1.45
N ALA A 109 -3.49 -0.85 -1.39
CA ALA A 109 -2.84 -0.25 -2.54
C ALA A 109 -1.66 -1.10 -3.04
N VAL A 110 -0.80 -1.59 -2.14
CA VAL A 110 0.32 -2.49 -2.49
C VAL A 110 -0.20 -3.80 -3.10
N ALA A 111 -1.28 -4.36 -2.54
CA ALA A 111 -1.89 -5.57 -3.08
C ALA A 111 -2.46 -5.33 -4.50
N ALA A 112 -3.12 -4.18 -4.74
CA ALA A 112 -3.64 -3.81 -6.05
C ALA A 112 -2.53 -3.66 -7.09
N ILE A 113 -1.44 -2.93 -6.77
CA ILE A 113 -0.27 -2.80 -7.64
C ILE A 113 0.29 -4.18 -7.98
N SER A 114 0.44 -5.04 -6.98
CA SER A 114 0.94 -6.40 -7.20
C SER A 114 0.03 -7.27 -8.07
N GLN A 115 -1.28 -7.03 -8.08
CA GLN A 115 -2.22 -7.69 -9.00
C GLN A 115 -2.06 -7.15 -10.43
N ILE A 116 -1.90 -5.84 -10.58
CA ILE A 116 -1.64 -5.20 -11.88
C ILE A 116 -0.34 -5.71 -12.50
N ASP A 117 0.75 -5.74 -11.72
CA ASP A 117 2.07 -6.19 -12.19
C ASP A 117 2.09 -7.67 -12.62
N ARG A 118 1.23 -8.50 -12.00
CA ARG A 118 1.08 -9.91 -12.36
C ARG A 118 0.25 -10.13 -13.62
N GLY A 119 -0.50 -9.11 -14.06
CA GLY A 119 -1.44 -9.21 -15.17
C GLY A 119 -2.73 -9.97 -14.82
N PRO A 120 -3.77 -9.88 -15.67
CA PRO A 120 -4.97 -10.68 -15.52
C PRO A 120 -4.62 -12.16 -15.61
N LYS A 121 -5.17 -12.96 -14.68
CA LYS A 121 -5.13 -14.43 -14.78
C LYS A 121 -6.13 -14.94 -15.80
#